data_AF-C6J4E8-F1
#
_entry.id   AF-C6J4E8-F1
#
_cell.length_a   1.000
_cell.length_b   1.000
_cell.length_c   1.000
_cell.angle_alpha   90.00
_cell.angle_beta   90.00
_cell.angle_gamma   90.00
#
_symmetry.space_group_name_H-M   'P 1'
#
loop_
_entity.id
_entity.type
_entity.pdbx_description
1 polymer ?
#
loop_
_entity_poly.entity_id
_entity_poly.type
_entity_poly.pdbx_seq_one_letter_code
_entity_poly.pdbx_strand_id
1 'polypeptide(L)'
;MVQARFLWRTKIWLLALALVVPLLSILAYVDGKQVGAAGERILVGYWHNFDNGSTNIRLRDVSPDFDVIQVAFAEPIGGPTSGNMAFTPYNASVNDFKADIRELQGKGKKVLISVGGANGTVDLSTEQARQTFVQTMKSIIDTYGFNGLDIDLEGSSLSLNGGDVDFRNPTTPRILNLISAVREILNSYGPDFMLTMAPETAYVQGGYVAYGGPWGAYLPVIYAVRDQLDYLHVQHYNSGPMTALDGRTYVQGTADFQVAMAEMLLQGFNVGGNANYKFPALRPDQLLIGLPATQAAAGGGYTTPANVHKALDYLIKGQSFGGSYTLRQPQGYPGFKGLMTWSINWDKAANFEFSRSHRAYLDNLGTNPGPGPDPDPNPTPDTTPPTAPTQLRVTAVTPNSITLEWAASTDNVGVVGYTISYGSSSVNATNTTATISGLSPNTTYIFTVTAKDAAGNVSSGAIVQGTTAPSDSPGEAQPWQPWVSYNVNDQVSYNGSIYICIQAHTSLPGWEPANVPALWKLK
;
A
#
# COMPACT_ATOMS: atom_id res chain seq x y z
N MET A 1 49.96 70.38 10.76
CA MET A 1 50.97 70.69 9.71
C MET A 1 52.06 69.65 9.89
N VAL A 2 52.32 68.70 9.00
CA VAL A 2 52.61 68.72 7.55
C VAL A 2 52.09 67.37 6.97
N GLN A 3 51.08 67.36 6.09
CA GLN A 3 51.14 67.14 4.62
C GLN A 3 52.01 65.95 4.14
N ALA A 4 51.70 65.17 3.10
CA ALA A 4 50.55 64.85 2.27
C ALA A 4 51.09 63.95 1.12
N ARG A 5 50.24 63.08 0.54
CA ARG A 5 49.98 62.94 -0.93
C ARG A 5 49.81 61.49 -1.42
N PHE A 6 48.56 61.22 -1.76
CA PHE A 6 48.05 60.41 -2.87
C PHE A 6 48.87 60.50 -4.17
N LEU A 7 48.87 59.40 -4.95
CA LEU A 7 48.73 59.30 -6.42
C LEU A 7 48.66 57.79 -6.79
N TRP A 8 47.49 57.19 -7.01
CA TRP A 8 46.78 56.92 -8.28
C TRP A 8 47.39 55.87 -9.24
N ARG A 9 46.63 54.77 -9.43
CA ARG A 9 46.33 53.99 -10.68
C ARG A 9 47.52 53.25 -11.35
N THR A 10 47.47 51.98 -11.80
CA THR A 10 46.39 51.14 -12.38
C THR A 10 46.85 49.67 -12.52
N LYS A 11 45.95 48.70 -12.23
CA LYS A 11 45.53 47.48 -13.02
C LYS A 11 46.56 46.78 -13.94
N ILE A 12 46.71 45.46 -14.09
CA ILE A 12 45.97 44.18 -13.92
C ILE A 12 47.04 43.06 -14.11
N TRP A 13 46.96 41.87 -13.50
CA TRP A 13 46.71 40.56 -14.17
C TRP A 13 46.59 39.43 -13.12
N LEU A 14 45.71 38.48 -13.46
CA LEU A 14 44.97 37.55 -12.61
C LEU A 14 45.76 36.37 -12.01
N LEU A 15 45.26 35.95 -10.84
CA LEU A 15 45.49 34.67 -10.19
C LEU A 15 44.94 33.48 -10.99
N ALA A 16 45.65 32.36 -10.90
CA ALA A 16 45.04 31.03 -10.90
C ALA A 16 45.75 30.17 -9.84
N LEU A 17 45.08 29.92 -8.72
CA LEU A 17 45.41 28.79 -7.86
C LEU A 17 44.09 28.18 -7.37
N ALA A 18 43.90 26.91 -7.70
CA ALA A 18 42.74 26.11 -7.34
C ALA A 18 42.63 25.97 -5.81
N LEU A 19 41.44 26.24 -5.28
CA LEU A 19 41.08 26.01 -3.89
C LEU A 19 40.07 24.87 -3.87
N VAL A 20 40.54 23.67 -3.54
CA VAL A 20 39.69 22.53 -3.18
C VAL A 20 39.11 22.85 -1.81
N VAL A 21 37.83 23.23 -1.77
CA VAL A 21 37.07 23.37 -0.52
C VAL A 21 36.38 22.03 -0.27
N PRO A 22 36.65 21.32 0.84
CA PRO A 22 35.78 20.22 1.23
C PRO A 22 34.43 20.83 1.64
N LEU A 23 33.34 20.41 0.99
CA LEU A 23 32.00 20.65 1.49
C LEU A 23 31.86 19.92 2.84
N LEU A 24 32.12 20.61 3.94
CA LEU A 24 31.56 20.21 5.22
C LEU A 24 30.07 20.56 5.18
N SER A 25 29.24 19.55 4.90
CA SER A 25 27.83 19.57 5.31
C SER A 25 27.81 19.66 6.84
N ILE A 26 27.38 20.82 7.37
CA ILE A 26 27.08 20.97 8.79
C ILE A 26 25.92 20.01 9.10
N LEU A 27 26.22 18.87 9.75
CA LEU A 27 25.20 17.98 10.28
C LEU A 27 24.53 18.68 11.46
N ALA A 28 23.29 19.10 11.29
CA ALA A 28 22.45 19.55 12.39
C ALA A 28 21.93 18.31 13.13
N TYR A 29 22.22 18.22 14.42
CA TYR A 29 21.49 17.35 15.35
C TYR A 29 20.42 18.21 16.01
N VAL A 30 19.16 17.80 15.90
CA VAL A 30 18.05 18.35 16.69
C VAL A 30 17.50 17.18 17.48
N ASP A 31 17.37 17.35 18.80
CA ASP A 31 16.71 16.37 19.66
C ASP A 31 17.32 14.94 19.64
N GLY A 32 18.63 14.82 19.39
CA GLY A 32 19.37 13.56 19.54
C GLY A 32 19.39 12.64 18.30
N LYS A 33 18.68 12.98 17.22
CA LYS A 33 18.80 12.31 15.92
C LYS A 33 19.37 13.23 14.83
N GLN A 34 20.04 12.63 13.84
CA GLN A 34 20.46 13.36 12.65
C GLN A 34 19.22 13.86 11.92
N VAL A 35 19.16 15.16 11.63
CA VAL A 35 18.17 15.69 10.70
C VAL A 35 18.41 15.00 9.35
N GLY A 36 17.37 14.36 8.81
CA GLY A 36 17.45 13.72 7.51
C GLY A 36 17.89 14.77 6.49
N ALA A 37 18.82 14.42 5.58
CA ALA A 37 19.23 15.36 4.55
C ALA A 37 17.99 15.85 3.78
N ALA A 38 17.83 17.16 3.65
CA ALA A 38 16.73 17.73 2.88
C ALA A 38 16.73 17.11 1.48
N GLY A 39 15.64 16.42 1.12
CA GLY A 39 15.49 15.74 -0.17
C GLY A 39 15.59 14.21 -0.14
N GLU A 40 15.96 13.57 0.97
CA GLU A 40 15.88 12.12 1.08
C GLU A 40 14.42 11.66 1.17
N ARG A 41 13.97 10.89 0.17
CA ARG A 41 12.60 10.37 0.06
C ARG A 41 12.57 8.86 0.19
N ILE A 42 11.77 8.35 1.12
CA ILE A 42 11.70 6.92 1.40
C ILE A 42 10.35 6.30 1.09
N LEU A 43 10.39 5.02 0.77
CA LEU A 43 9.24 4.15 0.70
C LEU A 43 9.31 3.10 1.81
N VAL A 44 8.30 3.07 2.68
CA VAL A 44 8.17 2.12 3.78
C VAL A 44 7.07 1.11 3.44
N GLY A 45 7.29 -0.16 3.73
CA GLY A 45 6.28 -1.19 3.48
C GLY A 45 6.19 -2.22 4.60
N TYR A 46 4.95 -2.59 4.96
CA TYR A 46 4.71 -3.73 5.84
C TYR A 46 4.92 -5.05 5.09
N TRP A 47 5.63 -5.99 5.69
CA TRP A 47 5.85 -7.33 5.17
C TRP A 47 5.11 -8.34 6.06
N HIS A 48 4.23 -9.14 5.46
CA HIS A 48 3.43 -10.11 6.20
C HIS A 48 4.26 -11.31 6.66
N ASN A 49 4.35 -11.51 7.97
CA ASN A 49 4.82 -12.74 8.59
C ASN A 49 3.68 -13.77 8.73
N PHE A 50 2.78 -13.81 7.75
CA PHE A 50 1.60 -14.67 7.71
C PHE A 50 1.02 -14.66 6.28
N ASP A 51 0.11 -15.58 6.00
CA ASP A 51 -0.66 -15.60 4.75
C ASP A 51 -2.09 -15.11 4.99
N ASN A 52 -2.50 -14.07 4.27
CA ASN A 52 -3.85 -13.52 4.29
C ASN A 52 -4.53 -13.52 2.91
N GLY A 53 -4.02 -14.30 1.96
CA GLY A 53 -4.57 -14.39 0.60
C GLY A 53 -4.07 -13.34 -0.40
N SER A 54 -3.14 -12.46 0.00
CA SER A 54 -2.44 -11.56 -0.93
C SER A 54 -1.38 -12.31 -1.74
N THR A 55 -0.21 -12.52 -1.14
CA THR A 55 0.86 -13.40 -1.63
C THR A 55 1.92 -13.58 -0.54
N ASN A 56 2.68 -14.68 -0.62
CA ASN A 56 3.84 -14.90 0.24
C ASN A 56 5.12 -14.39 -0.45
N ILE A 57 5.98 -13.74 0.33
CA ILE A 57 7.26 -13.19 -0.14
C ILE A 57 8.30 -13.58 0.88
N ARG A 58 9.38 -14.26 0.48
CA ARG A 58 10.51 -14.44 1.39
C ARG A 58 11.14 -13.07 1.65
N LEU A 59 11.55 -12.80 2.89
CA LEU A 59 12.02 -11.46 3.28
C LEU A 59 13.13 -10.92 2.35
N ARG A 60 14.13 -11.73 1.97
CA ARG A 60 15.20 -11.30 1.05
C ARG A 60 14.75 -10.94 -0.38
N ASP A 61 13.54 -11.35 -0.77
CA ASP A 61 12.98 -11.18 -2.13
C ASP A 61 12.04 -9.95 -2.22
N VAL A 62 11.98 -9.13 -1.17
CA VAL A 62 11.27 -7.84 -1.19
C VAL A 62 11.83 -6.93 -2.28
N SER A 63 10.96 -6.18 -2.97
CA SER A 63 11.34 -5.24 -4.04
C SER A 63 12.42 -4.26 -3.55
N PRO A 64 13.46 -3.98 -4.37
CA PRO A 64 14.46 -2.97 -4.04
C PRO A 64 13.90 -1.54 -3.95
N ASP A 65 12.65 -1.31 -4.40
CA ASP A 65 11.99 0.00 -4.34
C ASP A 65 11.66 0.44 -2.91
N PHE A 66 11.53 -0.51 -1.96
CA PHE A 66 11.31 -0.21 -0.55
C PHE A 66 12.63 0.05 0.17
N ASP A 67 12.69 1.13 0.95
CA ASP A 67 13.86 1.50 1.76
C ASP A 67 13.79 0.89 3.15
N VAL A 68 12.57 0.78 3.68
CA VAL A 68 12.29 0.25 5.02
C VAL A 68 11.21 -0.82 4.96
N ILE A 69 11.48 -1.93 5.64
CA ILE A 69 10.60 -3.10 5.73
C ILE A 69 10.14 -3.26 7.18
N GLN A 70 8.84 -3.18 7.41
CA GLN A 70 8.22 -3.40 8.71
C GLN A 70 7.67 -4.82 8.80
N VAL A 71 8.32 -5.67 9.57
CA VAL A 71 7.94 -7.06 9.75
C VAL A 71 6.69 -7.14 10.64
N ALA A 72 5.60 -7.62 10.07
CA ALA A 72 4.27 -7.66 10.68
C ALA A 72 3.90 -9.09 11.11
N PHE A 73 3.76 -9.43 12.39
CA PHE A 73 3.93 -8.62 13.59
C PHE A 73 4.57 -9.44 14.71
N ALA A 74 5.16 -8.76 15.70
CA ALA A 74 5.30 -9.31 17.04
C ALA A 74 3.94 -9.21 17.77
N GLU A 75 3.45 -10.33 18.28
CA GLU A 75 2.09 -10.47 18.83
C GLU A 75 2.12 -10.88 20.31
N PRO A 76 1.11 -10.47 21.11
CA PRO A 76 1.04 -10.83 22.51
C PRO A 76 0.61 -12.30 22.70
N ILE A 77 1.36 -13.04 23.52
CA ILE A 77 1.01 -14.39 23.97
C ILE A 77 0.49 -14.35 25.41
N GLY A 78 -0.49 -15.21 25.71
CA GLY A 78 -1.16 -15.21 27.01
C GLY A 78 -2.19 -14.09 27.20
N GLY A 79 -2.57 -13.39 26.12
CA GLY A 79 -3.63 -12.38 26.08
C GLY A 79 -3.13 -10.93 26.14
N PRO A 80 -4.00 -9.94 25.88
CA PRO A 80 -3.59 -8.54 25.69
C PRO A 80 -2.88 -7.90 26.89
N THR A 81 -3.23 -8.31 28.11
CA THR A 81 -2.72 -7.71 29.35
C THR A 81 -1.40 -8.31 29.83
N SER A 82 -0.87 -9.32 29.14
CA SER A 82 0.34 -10.03 29.59
C SER A 82 1.61 -9.19 29.41
N GLY A 83 1.62 -8.32 28.39
CA GLY A 83 2.83 -7.69 27.87
C GLY A 83 3.86 -8.70 27.32
N ASN A 84 3.54 -9.99 27.25
CA ASN A 84 4.47 -11.01 26.79
C ASN A 84 4.40 -11.10 25.27
N MET A 85 5.40 -10.55 24.59
CA MET A 85 5.44 -10.49 23.12
C MET A 85 6.22 -11.67 22.54
N ALA A 86 5.74 -12.23 21.43
CA ALA A 86 6.40 -13.29 20.70
C ALA A 86 6.47 -12.98 19.21
N PHE A 87 7.52 -13.49 18.57
CA PHE A 87 7.68 -13.45 17.12
C PHE A 87 8.34 -14.73 16.63
N THR A 88 7.72 -15.37 15.64
CA THR A 88 8.27 -16.56 14.96
C THR A 88 8.15 -16.36 13.45
N PRO A 89 9.25 -16.45 12.67
CA PRO A 89 9.20 -16.30 11.23
C PRO A 89 8.25 -17.30 10.56
N TYR A 90 7.38 -16.80 9.70
CA TYR A 90 6.48 -17.62 8.91
C TYR A 90 7.22 -18.23 7.72
N ASN A 91 7.09 -19.54 7.54
CA ASN A 91 7.74 -20.32 6.47
C ASN A 91 9.27 -20.13 6.35
N ALA A 92 9.94 -19.81 7.46
CA ALA A 92 11.40 -19.70 7.51
C ALA A 92 11.95 -20.23 8.84
N SER A 93 13.16 -20.79 8.82
CA SER A 93 13.88 -21.04 10.07
C SER A 93 14.37 -19.72 10.69
N VAL A 94 14.58 -19.70 12.01
CA VAL A 94 15.16 -18.53 12.69
C VAL A 94 16.51 -18.15 12.08
N ASN A 95 17.34 -19.12 11.72
CA ASN A 95 18.66 -18.87 11.14
C ASN A 95 18.58 -18.26 9.73
N ASP A 96 17.67 -18.77 8.89
CA ASP A 96 17.46 -18.23 7.55
C ASP A 96 16.88 -16.82 7.60
N PHE A 97 15.90 -16.58 8.46
CA PHE A 97 15.30 -15.26 8.62
C PHE A 97 16.32 -14.22 9.11
N LYS A 98 17.17 -14.59 10.08
CA LYS A 98 18.31 -13.76 10.50
C LYS A 98 19.28 -13.47 9.37
N ALA A 99 19.53 -14.44 8.49
CA ALA A 99 20.40 -14.24 7.34
C ALA A 99 19.76 -13.30 6.30
N ASP A 100 18.46 -13.43 6.06
CA ASP A 100 17.69 -12.54 5.17
C ASP A 100 17.72 -11.08 5.68
N ILE A 101 17.52 -10.85 6.98
CA ILE A 101 17.64 -9.52 7.60
C ILE A 101 19.03 -8.93 7.34
N ARG A 102 20.10 -9.66 7.65
CA ARG A 102 21.48 -9.19 7.45
C ARG A 102 21.78 -8.89 5.99
N GLU A 103 21.25 -9.68 5.06
CA GLU A 103 21.43 -9.45 3.63
C GLU A 103 20.79 -8.14 3.19
N LEU A 104 19.55 -7.86 3.61
CA LEU A 104 18.86 -6.61 3.31
C LEU A 104 19.55 -5.40 3.95
N GLN A 105 19.99 -5.53 5.20
CA GLN A 105 20.80 -4.51 5.87
C GLN A 105 22.11 -4.24 5.14
N GLY A 106 22.77 -5.29 4.63
CA GLY A 106 23.96 -5.17 3.78
C GLY A 106 23.71 -4.46 2.45
N LYS A 107 22.46 -4.44 1.97
CA LYS A 107 22.00 -3.67 0.80
C LYS A 107 21.54 -2.25 1.17
N GLY A 108 21.74 -1.82 2.43
CA GLY A 108 21.36 -0.50 2.91
C GLY A 108 19.89 -0.36 3.35
N LYS A 109 19.10 -1.43 3.32
CA LYS A 109 17.70 -1.42 3.75
C LYS A 109 17.60 -1.42 5.27
N LYS A 110 16.50 -0.87 5.80
CA LYS A 110 16.17 -0.96 7.22
C LYS A 110 15.09 -2.01 7.43
N VAL A 111 15.28 -2.90 8.39
CA VAL A 111 14.28 -3.91 8.75
C VAL A 111 13.86 -3.69 10.20
N LEU A 112 12.60 -3.37 10.42
CA LEU A 112 12.01 -3.06 11.73
C LEU A 112 11.06 -4.19 12.12
N ILE A 113 10.90 -4.42 13.43
CA ILE A 113 9.80 -5.24 13.94
C ILE A 113 8.62 -4.33 14.27
N SER A 114 7.43 -4.66 13.75
CA SER A 114 6.20 -3.97 14.10
C SER A 114 5.45 -4.72 15.20
N VAL A 115 4.88 -3.97 16.14
CA VAL A 115 4.03 -4.48 17.21
C VAL A 115 2.61 -4.01 16.98
N GLY A 116 1.69 -4.96 16.87
CA GLY A 116 0.26 -4.68 16.81
C GLY A 116 -0.43 -5.35 15.64
N GLY A 117 -1.15 -4.56 14.85
CA GLY A 117 -2.12 -5.04 13.86
C GLY A 117 -3.43 -5.50 14.49
N ALA A 118 -4.45 -5.76 13.65
CA ALA A 118 -5.83 -6.02 14.08
C ALA A 118 -6.00 -7.15 15.13
N ASN A 119 -5.09 -8.12 15.17
CA ASN A 119 -5.11 -9.24 16.12
C ASN A 119 -4.10 -9.06 17.28
N GLY A 120 -3.21 -8.08 17.20
CA GLY A 120 -2.12 -7.86 18.15
C GLY A 120 -2.45 -6.88 19.27
N THR A 121 -3.65 -6.95 19.85
CA THR A 121 -4.07 -6.02 20.92
C THR A 121 -3.11 -6.07 22.11
N VAL A 122 -2.45 -4.96 22.45
CA VAL A 122 -1.54 -4.86 23.61
C VAL A 122 -2.11 -3.90 24.65
N ASP A 123 -2.26 -4.37 25.89
CA ASP A 123 -2.73 -3.59 27.03
C ASP A 123 -1.67 -3.51 28.13
N LEU A 124 -0.98 -2.37 28.19
CA LEU A 124 0.05 -2.10 29.20
C LEU A 124 -0.50 -1.38 30.43
N SER A 125 -1.69 -1.73 30.94
CA SER A 125 -2.29 -1.06 32.10
C SER A 125 -1.52 -1.26 33.43
N THR A 126 -0.59 -2.21 33.50
CA THR A 126 0.19 -2.48 34.73
C THR A 126 1.70 -2.39 34.48
N GLU A 127 2.44 -2.08 35.54
CA GLU A 127 3.90 -2.05 35.53
C GLU A 127 4.50 -3.43 35.17
N GLN A 128 3.90 -4.52 35.63
CA GLN A 128 4.35 -5.87 35.30
C GLN A 128 4.22 -6.18 33.80
N ALA A 129 3.08 -5.81 33.19
CA ALA A 129 2.89 -5.95 31.75
C ALA A 129 3.92 -5.11 30.98
N ARG A 130 4.17 -3.87 31.44
CA ARG A 130 5.20 -2.99 30.88
C ARG A 130 6.60 -3.59 30.92
N GLN A 131 7.02 -4.14 32.06
CA GLN A 131 8.33 -4.77 32.20
C GLN A 131 8.47 -6.02 31.32
N THR A 132 7.42 -6.85 31.29
CA THR A 132 7.38 -8.05 30.43
C THR A 132 7.48 -7.66 28.95
N PHE A 133 6.79 -6.58 28.55
CA PHE A 133 6.83 -6.03 27.20
C PHE A 133 8.24 -5.59 26.81
N VAL A 134 8.88 -4.78 27.65
CA VAL A 134 10.26 -4.33 27.40
C VAL A 134 11.20 -5.54 27.28
N GLN A 135 11.12 -6.48 28.21
CA GLN A 135 12.00 -7.66 28.22
C GLN A 135 11.84 -8.51 26.95
N THR A 136 10.61 -8.81 26.57
CA THR A 136 10.32 -9.71 25.45
C THR A 136 10.57 -9.04 24.10
N MET A 137 10.24 -7.75 23.95
CA MET A 137 10.58 -7.00 22.74
C MET A 137 12.09 -6.87 22.54
N LYS A 138 12.86 -6.57 23.60
CA LYS A 138 14.33 -6.57 23.51
C LYS A 138 14.88 -7.93 23.10
N SER A 139 14.35 -9.01 23.67
CA SER A 139 14.73 -10.38 23.27
C SER A 139 14.47 -10.65 21.78
N ILE A 140 13.32 -10.22 21.24
CA ILE A 140 13.00 -10.34 19.81
C ILE A 140 14.00 -9.51 18.99
N ILE A 141 14.21 -8.24 19.35
CA ILE A 141 15.14 -7.33 18.66
C ILE A 141 16.55 -7.93 18.62
N ASP A 142 17.08 -8.41 19.75
CA ASP A 142 18.41 -9.00 19.86
C ASP A 142 18.54 -10.31 19.09
N THR A 143 17.48 -11.12 19.10
CA THR A 143 17.46 -12.42 18.42
C THR A 143 17.62 -12.24 16.91
N TYR A 144 16.90 -11.29 16.32
CA TYR A 144 16.80 -11.12 14.87
C TYR A 144 17.70 -10.03 14.30
N GLY A 145 18.15 -9.09 15.13
CA GLY A 145 19.01 -7.97 14.72
C GLY A 145 18.25 -6.87 13.97
N PHE A 146 17.03 -6.54 14.40
CA PHE A 146 16.23 -5.48 13.79
C PHE A 146 16.87 -4.09 13.97
N ASN A 147 16.68 -3.20 12.99
CA ASN A 147 17.17 -1.81 13.04
C ASN A 147 16.30 -0.90 13.90
N GLY A 148 15.10 -1.33 14.26
CA GLY A 148 14.15 -0.48 14.98
C GLY A 148 12.86 -1.20 15.34
N LEU A 149 11.98 -0.42 15.96
CA LEU A 149 10.66 -0.78 16.43
C LEU A 149 9.61 0.11 15.76
N ASP A 150 8.55 -0.50 15.26
CA ASP A 150 7.34 0.16 14.81
C ASP A 150 6.19 -0.09 15.79
N ILE A 151 5.47 0.97 16.17
CA ILE A 151 4.30 0.90 17.05
C ILE A 151 3.04 1.03 16.20
N ASP A 152 2.37 -0.08 15.97
CA ASP A 152 1.13 -0.22 15.19
C ASP A 152 -0.01 -0.74 16.06
N LEU A 153 -0.15 -0.15 17.25
CA LEU A 153 -1.19 -0.53 18.19
C LEU A 153 -2.53 0.08 17.77
N GLU A 154 -3.48 -0.80 17.46
CA GLU A 154 -4.84 -0.44 17.04
C GLU A 154 -5.90 -0.86 18.09
N GLY A 155 -7.16 -0.51 17.83
CA GLY A 155 -8.31 -0.97 18.60
C GLY A 155 -8.26 -0.58 20.08
N SER A 156 -8.50 -1.54 20.97
CA SER A 156 -8.54 -1.29 22.42
C SER A 156 -7.16 -1.16 23.06
N SER A 157 -6.07 -1.28 22.30
CA SER A 157 -4.70 -1.17 22.82
C SER A 157 -4.43 0.22 23.42
N LEU A 158 -5.01 1.27 22.83
CA LEU A 158 -4.87 2.65 23.30
C LEU A 158 -6.23 3.33 23.44
N SER A 159 -6.46 3.91 24.62
CA SER A 159 -7.65 4.70 24.93
C SER A 159 -7.33 5.60 26.13
N LEU A 160 -7.85 6.82 26.12
CA LEU A 160 -7.78 7.77 27.22
C LEU A 160 -8.86 7.45 28.27
N ASN A 161 -8.46 7.43 29.54
CA ASN A 161 -9.39 7.37 30.66
C ASN A 161 -10.14 8.69 30.84
N GLY A 162 -11.32 8.64 31.47
CA GLY A 162 -12.03 9.85 31.87
C GLY A 162 -11.17 10.73 32.80
N GLY A 163 -11.08 12.01 32.49
CA GLY A 163 -10.25 12.98 33.23
C GLY A 163 -8.83 13.16 32.68
N ASP A 164 -8.37 12.31 31.76
CA ASP A 164 -7.10 12.48 31.07
C ASP A 164 -7.24 13.50 29.91
N VAL A 165 -6.98 14.78 30.20
CA VAL A 165 -7.31 15.90 29.32
C VAL A 165 -6.10 16.66 28.74
N ASP A 166 -4.88 16.35 29.20
CA ASP A 166 -3.66 17.03 28.77
C ASP A 166 -2.66 16.05 28.18
N PHE A 167 -2.54 16.03 26.85
CA PHE A 167 -1.58 15.15 26.15
C PHE A 167 -0.12 15.36 26.59
N ARG A 168 0.21 16.52 27.16
CA ARG A 168 1.56 16.83 27.67
C ARG A 168 1.86 16.11 28.98
N ASN A 169 0.81 15.77 29.73
CA ASN A 169 0.87 15.18 31.07
C ASN A 169 -0.19 14.06 31.19
N PRO A 170 -0.09 12.99 30.39
CA PRO A 170 -1.09 11.92 30.39
C PRO A 170 -1.16 11.24 31.75
N THR A 171 -2.35 10.76 32.12
CA THR A 171 -2.60 10.08 33.41
C THR A 171 -3.11 8.65 33.24
N THR A 172 -3.52 8.27 32.03
CA THR A 172 -3.96 6.92 31.72
C THR A 172 -2.78 5.93 31.83
N PRO A 173 -2.85 4.91 32.71
CA PRO A 173 -1.72 4.01 32.98
C PRO A 173 -1.14 3.33 31.73
N ARG A 174 -1.98 2.84 30.82
CA ARG A 174 -1.50 2.20 29.57
C ARG A 174 -0.69 3.14 28.68
N ILE A 175 -1.04 4.42 28.64
CA ILE A 175 -0.31 5.44 27.86
C ILE A 175 1.03 5.75 28.52
N LEU A 176 1.02 5.97 29.84
CA LEU A 176 2.24 6.21 30.61
C LEU A 176 3.23 5.04 30.50
N ASN A 177 2.72 3.82 30.62
CA ASN A 177 3.51 2.61 30.51
C ASN A 177 4.05 2.38 29.10
N LEU A 178 3.26 2.66 28.06
CA LEU A 178 3.75 2.59 26.67
C LEU A 178 4.88 3.60 26.43
N ILE A 179 4.71 4.86 26.85
CA ILE A 179 5.76 5.89 26.74
C ILE A 179 7.03 5.45 27.46
N SER A 180 6.89 4.94 28.69
CA SER A 180 8.01 4.44 29.49
C SER A 180 8.71 3.26 28.81
N ALA A 181 7.94 2.28 28.32
CA ALA A 181 8.45 1.11 27.63
C ALA A 181 9.24 1.46 26.37
N VAL A 182 8.66 2.31 25.51
CA VAL A 182 9.30 2.74 24.27
C VAL A 182 10.61 3.44 24.58
N ARG A 183 10.64 4.42 25.49
CA ARG A 183 11.89 5.10 25.88
C ARG A 183 12.94 4.13 26.42
N GLU A 184 12.54 3.17 27.25
CA GLU A 184 13.45 2.16 27.81
C GLU A 184 14.07 1.27 26.72
N ILE A 185 13.27 0.85 25.73
CA ILE A 185 13.76 0.10 24.58
C ILE A 185 14.74 0.95 23.77
N LEU A 186 14.37 2.17 23.37
CA LEU A 186 15.23 3.05 22.55
C LEU A 186 16.56 3.34 23.24
N ASN A 187 16.54 3.66 24.54
CA ASN A 187 17.73 3.93 25.32
C ASN A 187 18.65 2.71 25.48
N SER A 188 18.14 1.49 25.26
CA SER A 188 18.94 0.27 25.29
C SER A 188 19.78 0.06 24.02
N TYR A 189 19.38 0.65 22.88
CA TYR A 189 20.02 0.42 21.58
C TYR A 189 20.76 1.65 21.02
N GLY A 190 20.48 2.83 21.57
CA GLY A 190 21.16 4.07 21.18
C GLY A 190 20.47 4.82 20.03
N PRO A 191 21.05 5.96 19.59
CA PRO A 191 20.36 6.93 18.73
C PRO A 191 20.10 6.44 17.30
N ASP A 192 20.83 5.43 16.82
CA ASP A 192 20.65 4.86 15.48
C ASP A 192 19.49 3.86 15.40
N PHE A 193 18.96 3.42 16.55
CA PHE A 193 17.81 2.52 16.60
C PHE A 193 16.54 3.29 16.22
N MET A 194 15.81 2.76 15.24
CA MET A 194 14.67 3.46 14.66
C MET A 194 13.40 3.27 15.50
N LEU A 195 12.60 4.33 15.59
CA LEU A 195 11.25 4.36 16.12
C LEU A 195 10.32 4.89 15.04
N THR A 196 9.30 4.11 14.71
CA THR A 196 8.21 4.51 13.82
C THR A 196 6.86 4.21 14.46
N MET A 197 5.79 4.84 13.97
CA MET A 197 4.43 4.57 14.45
C MET A 197 3.42 4.67 13.32
N ALA A 198 2.40 3.81 13.35
CA ALA A 198 1.30 3.77 12.38
C ALA A 198 -0.10 3.85 13.01
N PRO A 199 -0.42 4.87 13.82
CA PRO A 199 -1.77 4.98 14.36
C PRO A 199 -2.80 5.27 13.26
N GLU A 200 -4.05 4.83 13.47
CA GLU A 200 -5.18 5.30 12.67
C GLU A 200 -5.50 6.78 12.94
N THR A 201 -6.17 7.44 12.00
CA THR A 201 -6.49 8.88 12.08
C THR A 201 -7.31 9.25 13.33
N ALA A 202 -8.16 8.36 13.83
CA ALA A 202 -8.97 8.61 15.03
C ALA A 202 -8.08 8.93 16.24
N TYR A 203 -6.96 8.22 16.39
CA TYR A 203 -6.04 8.38 17.50
C TYR A 203 -5.13 9.61 17.40
N VAL A 204 -5.10 10.27 16.24
CA VAL A 204 -4.23 11.42 15.96
C VAL A 204 -5.06 12.63 15.54
N GLN A 205 -5.41 12.76 14.26
CA GLN A 205 -6.17 13.90 13.73
C GLN A 205 -7.57 14.00 14.34
N GLY A 206 -8.16 12.87 14.73
CA GLY A 206 -9.44 12.82 15.46
C GLY A 206 -9.39 13.60 16.78
N GLY A 207 -8.20 13.70 17.36
CA GLY A 207 -7.85 14.56 18.48
C GLY A 207 -8.23 16.03 18.30
N TYR A 208 -8.36 16.52 17.06
CA TYR A 208 -8.80 17.88 16.76
C TYR A 208 -10.25 18.13 17.17
N VAL A 209 -11.13 17.15 16.96
CA VAL A 209 -12.56 17.25 17.24
C VAL A 209 -12.87 16.80 18.67
N ALA A 210 -12.25 15.72 19.13
CA ALA A 210 -12.50 15.14 20.45
C ALA A 210 -11.21 14.59 21.05
N TYR A 211 -11.07 14.67 22.38
CA TYR A 211 -9.94 14.10 23.12
C TYR A 211 -10.47 13.26 24.29
N GLY A 212 -10.49 11.95 24.12
CA GLY A 212 -11.10 11.01 25.05
C GLY A 212 -11.47 9.68 24.37
N GLY A 213 -11.42 8.57 25.12
CA GLY A 213 -11.54 7.25 24.50
C GLY A 213 -10.41 7.04 23.47
N PRO A 214 -10.67 6.50 22.27
CA PRO A 214 -9.65 6.37 21.23
C PRO A 214 -9.28 7.73 20.58
N TRP A 215 -10.16 8.72 20.62
CA TRP A 215 -9.97 10.00 19.94
C TRP A 215 -8.79 10.77 20.53
N GLY A 216 -7.71 10.92 19.75
CA GLY A 216 -6.48 11.59 20.17
C GLY A 216 -5.57 10.78 21.12
N ALA A 217 -5.85 9.49 21.38
CA ALA A 217 -5.11 8.75 22.40
C ALA A 217 -3.63 8.46 22.06
N TYR A 218 -3.20 8.62 20.81
CA TYR A 218 -1.79 8.55 20.43
C TYR A 218 -1.04 9.87 20.63
N LEU A 219 -1.73 11.01 20.68
CA LEU A 219 -1.09 12.32 20.84
C LEU A 219 -0.15 12.39 22.05
N PRO A 220 -0.49 11.90 23.26
CA PRO A 220 0.47 11.90 24.37
C PRO A 220 1.70 11.03 24.10
N VAL A 221 1.54 9.91 23.40
CA VAL A 221 2.64 9.02 23.04
C VAL A 221 3.58 9.72 22.07
N ILE A 222 3.04 10.23 20.96
CA ILE A 222 3.80 10.96 19.94
C ILE A 222 4.49 12.16 20.58
N TYR A 223 3.78 12.96 21.39
CA TYR A 223 4.33 14.14 22.06
C TYR A 223 5.53 13.80 22.93
N ALA A 224 5.46 12.70 23.68
CA ALA A 224 6.48 12.32 24.65
C ALA A 224 7.75 11.74 24.02
N VAL A 225 7.68 11.17 22.81
CA VAL A 225 8.85 10.56 22.15
C VAL A 225 9.20 11.21 20.81
N ARG A 226 8.63 12.37 20.50
CA ARG A 226 8.84 13.09 19.23
C ARG A 226 10.31 13.46 18.96
N ASP A 227 11.12 13.55 19.99
CA ASP A 227 12.57 13.76 19.91
C ASP A 227 13.29 12.53 19.35
N GLN A 228 12.81 11.34 19.71
CA GLN A 228 13.39 10.06 19.29
C GLN A 228 12.68 9.40 18.10
N LEU A 229 11.51 9.92 17.69
CA LEU A 229 10.72 9.44 16.56
C LEU A 229 11.40 9.76 15.23
N ASP A 230 11.73 8.74 14.43
CA ASP A 230 12.25 8.93 13.07
C ASP A 230 11.15 9.45 12.16
N TYR A 231 10.01 8.77 12.17
CA TYR A 231 8.83 9.24 11.45
C TYR A 231 7.52 8.57 11.88
N LEU A 232 6.43 9.28 11.64
CA LEU A 232 5.04 8.88 11.82
C LEU A 232 4.40 8.71 10.44
N HIS A 233 3.73 7.58 10.23
CA HIS A 233 2.93 7.30 9.04
C HIS A 233 1.52 6.91 9.47
N VAL A 234 0.69 7.91 9.74
CA VAL A 234 -0.71 7.70 10.09
C VAL A 234 -1.40 6.92 8.96
N GLN A 235 -2.21 5.94 9.33
CA GLN A 235 -2.98 5.15 8.38
C GLN A 235 -4.11 6.00 7.78
N HIS A 236 -3.94 6.48 6.55
CA HIS A 236 -4.94 7.29 5.83
C HIS A 236 -5.97 6.41 5.09
N TYR A 237 -6.37 5.33 5.73
CA TYR A 237 -7.30 4.32 5.22
C TYR A 237 -8.06 3.69 6.38
N ASN A 238 -9.17 3.01 6.09
CA ASN A 238 -10.15 2.53 7.09
C ASN A 238 -10.62 3.63 8.08
N SER A 239 -10.42 4.89 7.69
CA SER A 239 -10.56 6.07 8.53
C SER A 239 -11.97 6.65 8.45
N GLY A 240 -12.61 6.51 7.28
CA GLY A 240 -13.80 7.28 6.96
C GLY A 240 -13.47 8.76 6.71
N PRO A 241 -14.40 9.68 7.03
CA PRO A 241 -14.18 11.11 6.88
C PRO A 241 -13.51 11.74 8.11
N MET A 242 -12.64 12.73 7.90
CA MET A 242 -11.93 13.45 8.96
C MET A 242 -12.04 14.96 8.82
N THR A 243 -12.18 15.67 9.94
CA THR A 243 -12.21 17.14 9.96
C THR A 243 -10.79 17.70 9.99
N ALA A 244 -10.50 18.58 9.04
CA ALA A 244 -9.19 19.20 8.88
C ALA A 244 -9.11 20.57 9.56
N LEU A 245 -7.92 21.16 9.44
CA LEU A 245 -7.58 22.46 10.01
C LEU A 245 -8.48 23.62 9.57
N ASP A 246 -9.10 23.57 8.40
CA ASP A 246 -10.02 24.61 7.92
C ASP A 246 -11.46 24.42 8.44
N GLY A 247 -11.67 23.42 9.30
CA GLY A 247 -12.97 23.07 9.87
C GLY A 247 -13.86 22.27 8.91
N ARG A 248 -13.39 21.94 7.69
CA ARG A 248 -14.13 21.11 6.74
C ARG A 248 -13.80 19.64 6.92
N THR A 249 -14.71 18.80 6.47
CA THR A 249 -14.56 17.35 6.52
C THR A 249 -14.14 16.82 5.15
N TYR A 250 -13.09 16.01 5.14
CA TYR A 250 -12.52 15.39 3.94
C TYR A 250 -12.71 13.87 4.02
N VAL A 251 -12.96 13.24 2.88
CA VAL A 251 -13.17 11.80 2.79
C VAL A 251 -11.88 11.11 2.35
N GLN A 252 -11.50 10.03 3.03
CA GLN A 252 -10.37 9.18 2.66
C GLN A 252 -10.37 8.77 1.18
N GLY A 253 -9.20 8.49 0.61
CA GLY A 253 -9.07 8.10 -0.81
C GLY A 253 -8.92 9.27 -1.79
N THR A 254 -8.89 10.52 -1.31
CA THR A 254 -8.79 11.73 -2.14
C THR A 254 -7.48 12.47 -1.90
N ALA A 255 -6.98 13.18 -2.91
CA ALA A 255 -5.77 14.01 -2.77
C ALA A 255 -5.94 15.09 -1.67
N ASP A 256 -7.11 15.73 -1.60
CA ASP A 256 -7.42 16.70 -0.55
C ASP A 256 -7.29 16.09 0.86
N PHE A 257 -7.81 14.87 1.07
CA PHE A 257 -7.66 14.18 2.36
C PHE A 257 -6.20 13.94 2.72
N GLN A 258 -5.40 13.49 1.74
CA GLN A 258 -3.97 13.23 1.97
C GLN A 258 -3.23 14.51 2.41
N VAL A 259 -3.48 15.63 1.72
CA VAL A 259 -2.88 16.93 2.07
C VAL A 259 -3.38 17.40 3.44
N ALA A 260 -4.70 17.39 3.65
CA ALA A 260 -5.32 17.92 4.84
C ALA A 260 -4.89 17.19 6.12
N MET A 261 -4.85 15.85 6.07
CA MET A 261 -4.46 15.03 7.23
C MET A 261 -2.97 15.11 7.54
N ALA A 262 -2.12 15.22 6.51
CA ALA A 262 -0.68 15.43 6.70
C ALA A 262 -0.38 16.83 7.26
N GLU A 263 -1.04 17.87 6.74
CA GLU A 263 -0.77 19.25 7.17
C GLU A 263 -1.18 19.52 8.64
N MET A 264 -2.17 18.78 9.17
CA MET A 264 -2.47 18.82 10.61
C MET A 264 -1.23 18.57 11.47
N LEU A 265 -0.39 17.60 11.08
CA LEU A 265 0.83 17.25 11.80
C LEU A 265 1.99 18.21 11.49
N LEU A 266 2.03 18.78 10.29
CA LEU A 266 3.05 19.76 9.87
C LEU A 266 2.85 21.16 10.49
N GLN A 267 1.61 21.52 10.84
CA GLN A 267 1.26 22.81 11.46
C GLN A 267 1.00 22.71 12.96
N GLY A 268 0.64 21.52 13.43
CA GLY A 268 0.02 21.32 14.73
C GLY A 268 -1.43 21.82 14.75
N PHE A 269 -2.17 21.43 15.79
CA PHE A 269 -3.59 21.74 15.91
C PHE A 269 -4.04 21.82 17.37
N ASN A 270 -5.18 22.46 17.60
CA ASN A 270 -5.79 22.54 18.93
C ASN A 270 -6.54 21.25 19.23
N VAL A 271 -6.12 20.55 20.28
CA VAL A 271 -6.73 19.29 20.71
C VAL A 271 -8.08 19.57 21.37
N GLY A 272 -9.11 18.82 20.96
CA GLY A 272 -10.50 19.01 21.39
C GLY A 272 -11.04 20.41 21.13
N GLY A 273 -10.55 21.09 20.08
CA GLY A 273 -10.89 22.49 19.80
C GLY A 273 -10.38 23.50 20.84
N ASN A 274 -9.55 23.09 21.80
CA ASN A 274 -9.12 23.93 22.92
C ASN A 274 -7.74 24.56 22.65
N ALA A 275 -7.70 25.89 22.52
CA ALA A 275 -6.48 26.64 22.22
C ALA A 275 -5.38 26.52 23.28
N ASN A 276 -5.71 26.13 24.52
CA ASN A 276 -4.72 25.89 25.59
C ASN A 276 -3.96 24.56 25.42
N TYR A 277 -4.49 23.65 24.60
CA TYR A 277 -3.94 22.32 24.33
C TYR A 277 -3.56 22.21 22.84
N LYS A 278 -2.63 23.06 22.39
CA LYS A 278 -2.11 22.98 21.02
C LYS A 278 -1.06 21.87 20.89
N PHE A 279 -1.37 20.82 20.14
CA PHE A 279 -0.40 19.82 19.72
C PHE A 279 0.62 20.49 18.77
N PRO A 280 1.94 20.36 19.03
CA PRO A 280 2.96 21.04 18.24
C PRO A 280 3.09 20.43 16.84
N ALA A 281 3.60 21.22 15.90
CA ALA A 281 4.05 20.70 14.61
C ALA A 281 5.16 19.66 14.80
N LEU A 282 5.12 18.61 14.00
CA LEU A 282 6.24 17.71 13.79
C LEU A 282 7.13 18.23 12.67
N ARG A 283 8.40 17.83 12.67
CA ARG A 283 9.29 18.18 11.57
C ARG A 283 8.81 17.51 10.29
N PRO A 284 8.93 18.15 9.12
CA PRO A 284 8.54 17.50 7.86
C PRO A 284 9.25 16.16 7.61
N ASP A 285 10.50 16.02 8.06
CA ASP A 285 11.28 14.79 7.92
C ASP A 285 10.80 13.64 8.82
N GLN A 286 9.87 13.92 9.74
CA GLN A 286 9.20 12.93 10.59
C GLN A 286 7.85 12.48 10.04
N LEU A 287 7.47 12.85 8.82
CA LEU A 287 6.12 12.58 8.32
C LEU A 287 6.11 11.87 6.98
N LEU A 288 5.36 10.76 6.95
CA LEU A 288 4.96 10.04 5.76
C LEU A 288 3.44 9.87 5.74
N ILE A 289 2.89 9.51 4.59
CA ILE A 289 1.47 9.13 4.45
C ILE A 289 1.36 7.61 4.38
N GLY A 290 0.56 6.99 5.25
CA GLY A 290 0.24 5.56 5.20
C GLY A 290 -0.93 5.26 4.26
N LEU A 291 -0.71 4.43 3.25
CA LEU A 291 -1.67 4.16 2.19
C LEU A 291 -1.87 2.65 1.94
N PRO A 292 -3.07 2.20 1.54
CA PRO A 292 -3.25 0.85 1.02
C PRO A 292 -2.51 0.70 -0.30
N ALA A 293 -1.72 -0.37 -0.46
CA ALA A 293 -1.02 -0.67 -1.71
C ALA A 293 -2.00 -0.90 -2.86
N THR A 294 -3.19 -1.43 -2.53
CA THR A 294 -4.24 -1.79 -3.48
C THR A 294 -5.61 -1.52 -2.86
N GLN A 295 -6.67 -1.56 -3.68
CA GLN A 295 -8.04 -1.51 -3.19
C GLN A 295 -8.39 -2.65 -2.23
N ALA A 296 -7.81 -3.85 -2.43
CA ALA A 296 -8.09 -5.02 -1.60
C ALA A 296 -7.35 -4.99 -0.25
N ALA A 297 -6.34 -4.13 -0.11
CA ALA A 297 -5.53 -4.06 1.10
C ALA A 297 -6.23 -3.39 2.29
N ALA A 298 -7.34 -2.66 2.05
CA ALA A 298 -8.10 -1.97 3.08
C ALA A 298 -9.61 -1.96 2.75
N GLY A 299 -10.47 -1.80 3.76
CA GLY A 299 -11.92 -1.63 3.58
C GLY A 299 -12.30 -0.28 2.95
N GLY A 300 -11.40 0.70 2.94
CA GLY A 300 -11.54 1.95 2.21
C GLY A 300 -10.31 2.84 2.33
N GLY A 301 -10.20 3.88 1.49
CA GLY A 301 -9.10 4.85 1.53
C GLY A 301 -7.97 4.64 0.52
N TYR A 302 -8.04 3.59 -0.32
CA TYR A 302 -7.14 3.45 -1.46
C TYR A 302 -7.16 4.74 -2.31
N THR A 303 -5.97 5.26 -2.59
CA THR A 303 -5.76 6.47 -3.39
C THR A 303 -4.87 6.10 -4.56
N THR A 304 -5.29 6.42 -5.79
CA THR A 304 -4.50 6.10 -6.99
C THR A 304 -3.15 6.84 -6.97
N PRO A 305 -2.09 6.30 -7.58
CA PRO A 305 -0.79 6.97 -7.65
C PRO A 305 -0.88 8.41 -8.16
N ALA A 306 -1.68 8.67 -9.19
CA ALA A 306 -1.89 10.02 -9.72
C ALA A 306 -2.44 11.02 -8.66
N ASN A 307 -3.35 10.58 -7.81
CA ASN A 307 -3.89 11.43 -6.74
C ASN A 307 -2.92 11.57 -5.56
N VAL A 308 -2.14 10.53 -5.26
CA VAL A 308 -1.05 10.63 -4.27
C VAL A 308 0.01 11.63 -4.75
N HIS A 309 0.41 11.58 -6.02
CA HIS A 309 1.39 12.50 -6.59
C HIS A 309 0.90 13.96 -6.54
N LYS A 310 -0.36 14.23 -6.89
CA LYS A 310 -0.97 15.56 -6.68
C LYS A 310 -0.85 16.05 -5.23
N ALA A 311 -1.17 15.17 -4.28
CA ALA A 311 -1.05 15.51 -2.86
C ALA A 311 0.41 15.79 -2.45
N LEU A 312 1.36 14.99 -2.94
CA LEU A 312 2.78 15.18 -2.68
C LEU A 312 3.35 16.45 -3.32
N ASP A 313 2.98 16.77 -4.57
CA ASP A 313 3.35 18.04 -5.21
C ASP A 313 2.82 19.22 -4.40
N TYR A 314 1.59 19.15 -3.92
CA TYR A 314 1.04 20.22 -3.10
C TYR A 314 1.76 20.32 -1.75
N LEU A 315 1.91 19.20 -1.02
CA LEU A 315 2.58 19.17 0.27
C LEU A 315 4.04 19.59 0.18
N ILE A 316 4.80 19.14 -0.81
CA ILE A 316 6.25 19.33 -0.89
C ILE A 316 6.61 20.65 -1.56
N LYS A 317 5.93 20.99 -2.66
CA LYS A 317 6.28 22.13 -3.53
C LYS A 317 5.32 23.30 -3.42
N GLY A 318 4.20 23.16 -2.70
CA GLY A 318 3.15 24.18 -2.66
C GLY A 318 2.33 24.25 -3.97
N GLN A 319 2.49 23.29 -4.88
CA GLN A 319 1.80 23.27 -6.17
C GLN A 319 0.37 22.73 -6.00
N SER A 320 -0.59 23.64 -5.92
CA SER A 320 -2.01 23.26 -5.81
C SER A 320 -2.48 22.53 -7.06
N PHE A 321 -3.31 21.50 -6.87
CA PHE A 321 -4.00 20.77 -7.93
C PHE A 321 -5.45 21.22 -8.14
N GLY A 322 -5.82 22.40 -7.62
CA GLY A 322 -7.21 22.91 -7.68
C GLY A 322 -8.17 22.20 -6.72
N GLY A 323 -7.63 21.51 -5.72
CA GLY A 323 -8.39 20.89 -4.64
C GLY A 323 -9.15 21.89 -3.77
N SER A 324 -10.03 21.37 -2.92
CA SER A 324 -10.83 22.17 -2.01
C SER A 324 -10.10 22.52 -0.70
N TYR A 325 -9.05 21.77 -0.34
CA TYR A 325 -8.19 22.11 0.79
C TYR A 325 -7.15 23.15 0.37
N THR A 326 -6.94 24.16 1.21
CA THR A 326 -5.92 25.19 1.01
C THR A 326 -4.80 25.01 2.01
N LEU A 327 -3.60 24.70 1.51
CA LEU A 327 -2.40 24.52 2.30
C LEU A 327 -2.08 25.81 3.08
N ARG A 328 -1.92 25.69 4.39
CA ARG A 328 -1.60 26.80 5.29
C ARG A 328 -0.20 27.34 5.09
N GLN A 329 0.73 26.51 4.61
CA GLN A 329 2.06 26.93 4.18
C GLN A 329 2.16 26.92 2.65
N PRO A 330 1.91 28.05 1.94
CA PRO A 330 1.78 28.04 0.48
C PRO A 330 3.03 27.59 -0.28
N GLN A 331 4.21 27.65 0.35
CA GLN A 331 5.48 27.21 -0.25
C GLN A 331 5.73 25.70 -0.12
N GLY A 332 4.83 24.96 0.55
CA GLY A 332 5.02 23.54 0.84
C GLY A 332 6.05 23.27 1.94
N TYR A 333 6.34 21.98 2.11
CA TYR A 333 7.18 21.37 3.13
C TYR A 333 8.25 20.49 2.44
N PRO A 334 9.35 21.09 1.95
CA PRO A 334 10.37 20.35 1.20
C PRO A 334 11.03 19.20 1.98
N GLY A 335 10.91 19.16 3.30
CA GLY A 335 11.42 18.08 4.14
C GLY A 335 10.50 16.86 4.26
N PHE A 336 9.29 16.86 3.69
CA PHE A 336 8.33 15.75 3.83
C PHE A 336 8.94 14.41 3.41
N LYS A 337 8.85 13.38 4.27
CA LYS A 337 9.76 12.23 4.19
C LYS A 337 9.40 11.19 3.13
N GLY A 338 8.12 10.96 2.86
CA GLY A 338 7.69 10.00 1.83
C GLY A 338 6.38 9.28 2.12
N LEU A 339 6.32 8.00 1.78
CA LEU A 339 5.11 7.19 1.86
C LEU A 339 5.35 5.86 2.58
N MET A 340 4.32 5.39 3.29
CA MET A 340 4.23 4.05 3.85
C MET A 340 3.10 3.30 3.15
N THR A 341 3.23 1.98 3.02
CA THR A 341 2.11 1.15 2.57
C THR A 341 1.84 -0.10 3.39
N TRP A 342 0.53 -0.33 3.59
CA TRP A 342 -0.02 -1.65 3.81
C TRP A 342 -0.44 -2.24 2.45
N SER A 343 0.33 -3.13 1.83
CA SER A 343 1.58 -3.75 2.28
C SER A 343 2.44 -4.18 1.09
N ILE A 344 3.69 -4.59 1.33
CA ILE A 344 4.61 -5.15 0.32
C ILE A 344 3.99 -6.37 -0.36
N ASN A 345 3.29 -7.20 0.41
CA ASN A 345 2.63 -8.41 -0.09
C ASN A 345 1.47 -8.03 -1.03
N TRP A 346 0.63 -7.08 -0.62
CA TRP A 346 -0.44 -6.57 -1.48
C TRP A 346 0.09 -5.88 -2.74
N ASP A 347 1.17 -5.11 -2.63
CA ASP A 347 1.84 -4.47 -3.76
C ASP A 347 2.33 -5.51 -4.78
N LYS A 348 3.03 -6.56 -4.32
CA LYS A 348 3.42 -7.68 -5.22
C LYS A 348 2.23 -8.38 -5.85
N ALA A 349 1.16 -8.62 -5.09
CA ALA A 349 -0.06 -9.24 -5.63
C ALA A 349 -0.71 -8.38 -6.74
N ALA A 350 -0.53 -7.06 -6.68
CA ALA A 350 -0.91 -6.11 -7.73
C ALA A 350 0.24 -5.75 -8.69
N ASN A 351 1.21 -6.64 -8.88
CA ASN A 351 2.32 -6.47 -9.84
C ASN A 351 3.17 -5.21 -9.61
N PHE A 352 3.35 -4.82 -8.35
CA PHE A 352 4.22 -3.73 -7.91
C PHE A 352 3.76 -2.33 -8.38
N GLU A 353 2.46 -2.12 -8.58
CA GLU A 353 1.93 -0.81 -9.00
C GLU A 353 2.30 0.28 -7.99
N PHE A 354 2.12 0.04 -6.69
CA PHE A 354 2.38 1.04 -5.66
C PHE A 354 3.87 1.34 -5.58
N SER A 355 4.72 0.33 -5.44
CA SER A 355 6.16 0.58 -5.25
C SER A 355 6.81 1.21 -6.47
N ARG A 356 6.56 0.71 -7.68
CA ARG A 356 7.19 1.24 -8.90
C ARG A 356 6.77 2.67 -9.21
N SER A 357 5.47 2.96 -9.11
CA SER A 357 4.94 4.30 -9.43
C SER A 357 5.47 5.35 -8.46
N HIS A 358 5.41 5.09 -7.17
CA HIS A 358 5.81 6.06 -6.16
C HIS A 358 7.33 6.16 -6.03
N ARG A 359 8.10 5.07 -6.16
CA ARG A 359 9.57 5.16 -6.15
C ARG A 359 10.08 6.03 -7.29
N ALA A 360 9.60 5.79 -8.51
CA ALA A 360 9.96 6.60 -9.68
C ALA A 360 9.60 8.09 -9.48
N TYR A 361 8.45 8.37 -8.88
CA TYR A 361 8.05 9.75 -8.57
C TYR A 361 8.93 10.39 -7.48
N LEU A 362 9.17 9.70 -6.37
CA LEU A 362 9.99 10.18 -5.25
C LEU A 362 11.44 10.46 -5.66
N ASP A 363 12.02 9.66 -6.56
CA ASP A 363 13.38 9.87 -7.09
C ASP A 363 13.49 11.18 -7.90
N ASN A 364 12.43 11.57 -8.59
CA ASN A 364 12.39 12.78 -9.42
C ASN A 364 11.97 14.05 -8.64
N LEU A 365 11.54 13.93 -7.38
CA LEU A 365 11.10 15.06 -6.57
C LEU A 365 12.26 15.98 -6.10
N GLY A 366 13.53 15.55 -6.22
CA GLY A 366 14.71 16.24 -5.70
C GLY A 366 15.64 16.90 -6.73
N THR A 367 15.41 16.71 -8.03
CA THR A 367 16.20 17.34 -9.11
C THR A 367 15.51 18.62 -9.61
N ASN A 368 15.94 19.79 -9.18
CA ASN A 368 15.43 21.06 -9.69
C ASN A 368 16.58 21.91 -10.27
N PRO A 369 16.71 22.12 -11.59
CA PRO A 369 17.20 23.39 -12.09
C PRO A 369 16.03 24.39 -12.11
N GLY A 370 16.27 25.67 -11.81
CA GLY A 370 15.26 26.75 -11.86
C GLY A 370 14.55 26.88 -13.22
N PRO A 371 13.62 27.86 -13.39
CA PRO A 371 12.47 27.78 -14.29
C PRO A 371 12.90 27.56 -15.75
N GLY A 372 13.05 26.29 -16.13
CA GLY A 372 13.01 25.80 -17.49
C GLY A 372 11.55 25.69 -17.92
N PRO A 373 11.26 25.56 -19.22
CA PRO A 373 9.95 25.87 -19.76
C PRO A 373 8.91 25.07 -19.01
N ASP A 374 8.02 25.84 -18.39
CA ASP A 374 6.66 25.46 -18.12
C ASP A 374 6.16 24.30 -18.99
N PRO A 375 5.82 23.14 -18.40
CA PRO A 375 4.60 22.46 -18.79
C PRO A 375 3.45 23.13 -18.01
N ASP A 376 2.81 24.11 -18.65
CA ASP A 376 1.70 24.97 -18.17
C ASP A 376 0.59 24.17 -17.43
N PRO A 377 -0.15 24.81 -16.49
CA PRO A 377 -0.99 24.29 -15.43
C PRO A 377 -2.39 23.95 -15.93
N ASN A 378 -2.43 22.95 -16.78
CA ASN A 378 -3.59 22.11 -17.02
C ASN A 378 -2.96 20.77 -17.38
N PRO A 379 -3.20 19.64 -16.66
CA PRO A 379 -2.79 18.38 -17.25
C PRO A 379 -3.60 18.32 -18.55
N THR A 380 -2.93 18.44 -19.69
CA THR A 380 -3.55 18.09 -20.96
C THR A 380 -4.22 16.75 -20.67
N PRO A 381 -5.55 16.62 -20.83
CA PRO A 381 -6.21 15.34 -20.67
C PRO A 381 -5.35 14.32 -21.40
N ASP A 382 -4.99 13.23 -20.74
CA ASP A 382 -4.27 12.19 -21.44
C ASP A 382 -5.11 11.87 -22.68
N THR A 383 -4.52 12.10 -23.84
CA THR A 383 -5.15 11.93 -25.16
C THR A 383 -4.40 10.87 -25.96
N THR A 384 -3.34 10.31 -25.39
CA THR A 384 -2.56 9.27 -26.04
C THR A 384 -3.22 7.95 -25.69
N PRO A 385 -3.74 7.20 -26.68
CA PRO A 385 -4.33 5.92 -26.39
C PRO A 385 -3.26 4.87 -26.09
N PRO A 386 -3.59 3.84 -25.29
CA PRO A 386 -2.72 2.69 -25.11
C PRO A 386 -2.33 2.04 -26.44
N THR A 387 -1.22 1.31 -26.44
CA THR A 387 -0.86 0.46 -27.59
C THR A 387 -1.92 -0.62 -27.80
N ALA A 388 -2.13 -1.04 -29.04
CA ALA A 388 -2.99 -2.20 -29.31
C ALA A 388 -2.47 -3.44 -28.57
N PRO A 389 -3.37 -4.31 -28.08
CA PRO A 389 -2.98 -5.63 -27.60
C PRO A 389 -2.22 -6.39 -28.69
N THR A 390 -1.21 -7.17 -28.31
CA THR A 390 -0.44 -7.99 -29.27
C THR A 390 -0.62 -9.47 -28.97
N GLN A 391 -0.26 -10.35 -29.90
CA GLN A 391 -0.35 -11.81 -29.72
C GLN A 391 -1.75 -12.32 -29.33
N LEU A 392 -2.80 -11.61 -29.74
CA LEU A 392 -4.19 -12.03 -29.50
C LEU A 392 -4.47 -13.35 -30.20
N ARG A 393 -4.91 -14.35 -29.43
CA ARG A 393 -5.22 -15.69 -29.92
C ARG A 393 -6.39 -16.33 -29.17
N VAL A 394 -7.06 -17.27 -29.82
CA VAL A 394 -8.03 -18.17 -29.18
C VAL A 394 -7.26 -19.29 -28.48
N THR A 395 -7.57 -19.55 -27.22
CA THR A 395 -6.91 -20.59 -26.41
C THR A 395 -7.82 -21.74 -26.04
N ALA A 396 -9.14 -21.53 -25.99
CA ALA A 396 -10.14 -22.59 -25.78
C ALA A 396 -11.45 -22.29 -26.51
N VAL A 397 -12.16 -23.34 -26.91
CA VAL A 397 -13.45 -23.27 -27.60
C VAL A 397 -14.39 -24.35 -27.05
N THR A 398 -15.63 -23.98 -26.76
CA THR A 398 -16.74 -24.90 -26.44
C THR A 398 -17.92 -24.64 -27.41
N PRO A 399 -19.04 -25.38 -27.32
CA PRO A 399 -20.23 -25.04 -28.09
C PRO A 399 -20.83 -23.67 -27.78
N ASN A 400 -20.58 -23.11 -26.59
CA ASN A 400 -21.21 -21.86 -26.17
C ASN A 400 -20.24 -20.81 -25.60
N SER A 401 -18.93 -21.05 -25.70
CA SER A 401 -17.91 -20.13 -25.23
C SER A 401 -16.61 -20.18 -26.01
N ILE A 402 -15.87 -19.07 -25.98
CA ILE A 402 -14.53 -18.94 -26.55
C ILE A 402 -13.64 -18.21 -25.54
N THR A 403 -12.45 -18.74 -25.26
CA THR A 403 -11.43 -18.08 -24.42
C THR A 403 -10.36 -17.47 -25.29
N LEU A 404 -10.02 -16.22 -25.00
CA LEU A 404 -9.01 -15.42 -25.66
C LEU A 404 -7.87 -15.10 -24.70
N GLU A 405 -6.67 -14.95 -25.25
CA GLU A 405 -5.49 -14.47 -24.53
C GLU A 405 -4.67 -13.54 -25.43
N TRP A 406 -4.05 -12.52 -24.85
CA TRP A 406 -3.19 -11.56 -25.53
C TRP A 406 -2.02 -11.14 -24.62
N ALA A 407 -1.03 -10.48 -25.21
CA ALA A 407 0.04 -9.81 -24.48
C ALA A 407 -0.42 -8.40 -24.06
N ALA A 408 0.03 -7.97 -22.88
CA ALA A 408 -0.36 -6.70 -22.29
C ALA A 408 -0.01 -5.50 -23.17
N SER A 409 -0.93 -4.54 -23.24
CA SER A 409 -0.68 -3.22 -23.82
C SER A 409 0.15 -2.34 -22.89
N THR A 410 0.80 -1.32 -23.45
CA THR A 410 1.51 -0.27 -22.72
C THR A 410 0.89 1.08 -23.01
N ASP A 411 1.04 2.02 -22.10
CA ASP A 411 0.52 3.38 -22.22
C ASP A 411 1.47 4.36 -21.51
N ASN A 412 1.43 5.64 -21.87
CA ASN A 412 2.24 6.69 -21.24
C ASN A 412 1.83 7.00 -19.79
N VAL A 413 0.57 6.75 -19.42
CA VAL A 413 0.06 6.91 -18.05
C VAL A 413 -0.27 5.55 -17.43
N GLY A 414 -1.01 4.69 -18.15
CA GLY A 414 -1.28 3.32 -17.71
C GLY A 414 -2.57 2.72 -18.26
N VAL A 415 -2.56 1.41 -18.48
CA VAL A 415 -3.72 0.64 -18.96
C VAL A 415 -4.55 0.17 -17.76
N VAL A 416 -5.86 0.47 -17.76
CA VAL A 416 -6.78 0.11 -16.66
C VAL A 416 -7.71 -1.06 -17.01
N GLY A 417 -7.70 -1.52 -18.26
CA GLY A 417 -8.42 -2.72 -18.67
C GLY A 417 -8.56 -2.87 -20.17
N TYR A 418 -9.34 -3.87 -20.56
CA TYR A 418 -9.60 -4.24 -21.95
C TYR A 418 -11.10 -4.39 -22.20
N THR A 419 -11.52 -4.12 -23.43
CA THR A 419 -12.87 -4.39 -23.91
C THR A 419 -12.79 -5.35 -25.09
N ILE A 420 -13.55 -6.44 -25.00
CA ILE A 420 -13.69 -7.45 -26.05
C ILE A 420 -15.05 -7.27 -26.69
N SER A 421 -15.10 -6.81 -27.94
CA SER A 421 -16.33 -6.65 -28.71
C SER A 421 -16.50 -7.76 -29.75
N TYR A 422 -17.73 -8.27 -29.88
CA TYR A 422 -18.13 -9.27 -30.87
C TYR A 422 -19.58 -9.01 -31.32
N GLY A 423 -19.79 -8.79 -32.62
CA GLY A 423 -21.09 -8.35 -33.14
C GLY A 423 -21.55 -7.04 -32.47
N SER A 424 -22.75 -7.03 -31.90
CA SER A 424 -23.30 -5.90 -31.13
C SER A 424 -23.05 -6.00 -29.61
N SER A 425 -22.29 -7.00 -29.17
CA SER A 425 -22.05 -7.29 -27.76
C SER A 425 -20.60 -7.00 -27.35
N SER A 426 -20.38 -6.78 -26.06
CA SER A 426 -19.04 -6.56 -25.51
C SER A 426 -18.90 -7.05 -24.08
N VAL A 427 -17.71 -7.49 -23.70
CA VAL A 427 -17.32 -7.87 -22.35
C VAL A 427 -16.08 -7.09 -21.94
N ASN A 428 -15.98 -6.68 -20.67
CA ASN A 428 -14.80 -6.03 -20.12
C ASN A 428 -13.93 -7.02 -19.36
N ALA A 429 -12.62 -6.87 -19.44
CA ALA A 429 -11.63 -7.65 -18.70
C ALA A 429 -10.56 -6.72 -18.09
N THR A 430 -10.04 -7.07 -16.92
CA THR A 430 -8.90 -6.36 -16.28
C THR A 430 -7.59 -7.13 -16.45
N ASN A 431 -7.65 -8.41 -16.78
CA ASN A 431 -6.50 -9.27 -17.10
C ASN A 431 -6.30 -9.40 -18.62
N THR A 432 -5.21 -10.05 -19.03
CA THR A 432 -4.89 -10.29 -20.45
C THR A 432 -5.47 -11.60 -21.01
N THR A 433 -6.56 -12.08 -20.39
CA THR A 433 -7.31 -13.26 -20.79
C THR A 433 -8.80 -13.05 -20.50
N ALA A 434 -9.67 -13.58 -21.35
CA ALA A 434 -11.12 -13.50 -21.16
C ALA A 434 -11.85 -14.70 -21.77
N THR A 435 -12.85 -15.23 -21.06
CA THR A 435 -13.78 -16.24 -21.58
C THR A 435 -15.12 -15.58 -21.89
N ILE A 436 -15.53 -15.67 -23.15
CA ILE A 436 -16.80 -15.13 -23.66
C ILE A 436 -17.78 -16.29 -23.72
N SER A 437 -18.82 -16.26 -22.88
CA SER A 437 -19.84 -17.30 -22.77
C SER A 437 -21.18 -16.86 -23.38
N GLY A 438 -22.10 -17.81 -23.57
CA GLY A 438 -23.44 -17.54 -24.12
C GLY A 438 -23.46 -17.38 -25.65
N LEU A 439 -22.43 -17.88 -26.33
CA LEU A 439 -22.33 -17.89 -27.78
C LEU A 439 -23.19 -19.00 -28.39
N SER A 440 -23.64 -18.81 -29.62
CA SER A 440 -24.36 -19.84 -30.38
C SER A 440 -23.37 -20.90 -30.86
N PRO A 441 -23.72 -22.21 -30.80
CA PRO A 441 -22.88 -23.27 -31.35
C PRO A 441 -22.68 -23.17 -32.86
N ASN A 442 -21.59 -23.79 -33.35
CA ASN A 442 -21.18 -23.81 -34.75
C ASN A 442 -21.17 -22.42 -35.43
N THR A 443 -20.84 -21.37 -34.68
CA THR A 443 -20.96 -19.99 -35.14
C THR A 443 -19.60 -19.32 -35.07
N THR A 444 -19.20 -18.72 -36.19
CA THR A 444 -17.97 -17.93 -36.27
C THR A 444 -18.20 -16.53 -35.70
N TYR A 445 -17.35 -16.16 -34.74
CA TYR A 445 -17.29 -14.83 -34.15
C TYR A 445 -15.96 -14.17 -34.50
N ILE A 446 -16.04 -12.86 -34.74
CA ILE A 446 -14.88 -11.99 -34.85
C ILE A 446 -14.81 -11.19 -33.56
N PHE A 447 -13.71 -11.35 -32.83
CA PHE A 447 -13.45 -10.63 -31.58
C PHE A 447 -12.44 -9.52 -31.84
N THR A 448 -12.78 -8.33 -31.38
CA THR A 448 -11.84 -7.20 -31.34
C THR A 448 -11.54 -6.90 -29.88
N VAL A 449 -10.27 -6.89 -29.51
CA VAL A 449 -9.80 -6.50 -28.17
C VAL A 449 -9.13 -5.14 -28.25
N THR A 450 -9.64 -4.18 -27.47
CA THR A 450 -9.03 -2.87 -27.27
C THR A 450 -8.59 -2.72 -25.81
N ALA A 451 -7.54 -1.95 -25.58
CA ALA A 451 -7.11 -1.51 -24.26
C ALA A 451 -7.68 -0.11 -23.97
N LYS A 452 -7.89 0.20 -22.69
CA LYS A 452 -8.30 1.53 -22.23
C LYS A 452 -7.45 2.00 -21.07
N ASP A 453 -7.26 3.31 -20.96
CA ASP A 453 -6.62 3.97 -19.82
C ASP A 453 -7.64 4.61 -18.87
N ALA A 454 -7.14 5.28 -17.83
CA ALA A 454 -7.95 5.97 -16.84
C ALA A 454 -8.62 7.26 -17.35
N ALA A 455 -8.09 7.86 -18.42
CA ALA A 455 -8.61 9.07 -19.05
C ALA A 455 -9.72 8.78 -20.08
N GLY A 456 -9.89 7.51 -20.45
CA GLY A 456 -10.90 7.03 -21.38
C GLY A 456 -10.41 6.91 -22.83
N ASN A 457 -9.10 7.05 -23.10
CA ASN A 457 -8.60 6.75 -24.44
C ASN A 457 -8.62 5.25 -24.70
N VAL A 458 -8.84 4.89 -25.96
CA VAL A 458 -9.00 3.49 -26.39
C VAL A 458 -8.00 3.19 -27.49
N SER A 459 -7.25 2.11 -27.31
CA SER A 459 -6.27 1.66 -28.30
C SER A 459 -6.93 1.32 -29.63
N SER A 460 -6.12 1.21 -30.69
CA SER A 460 -6.53 0.40 -31.84
C SER A 460 -6.78 -1.05 -31.42
N GLY A 461 -7.73 -1.72 -32.07
CA GLY A 461 -8.13 -3.07 -31.73
C GLY A 461 -7.27 -4.13 -32.36
N ALA A 462 -6.95 -5.18 -31.62
CA ALA A 462 -6.45 -6.44 -32.17
C ALA A 462 -7.63 -7.36 -32.51
N ILE A 463 -7.58 -8.02 -33.65
CA ILE A 463 -8.70 -8.83 -34.17
C ILE A 463 -8.30 -10.31 -34.21
N VAL A 464 -9.18 -11.19 -33.77
CA VAL A 464 -9.06 -12.63 -33.96
C VAL A 464 -10.42 -13.24 -34.29
N GLN A 465 -10.41 -14.30 -35.10
CA GLN A 465 -11.60 -15.08 -35.41
C GLN A 465 -11.59 -16.37 -34.59
N GLY A 466 -12.73 -16.70 -33.99
CA GLY A 466 -12.96 -17.99 -33.33
C GLY A 466 -14.30 -18.56 -33.76
N THR A 467 -14.39 -19.88 -33.96
CA THR A 467 -15.65 -20.56 -34.28
C THR A 467 -16.00 -21.46 -33.12
N THR A 468 -17.18 -21.27 -32.53
CA THR A 468 -17.67 -22.18 -31.47
C THR A 468 -17.82 -23.58 -32.02
N ALA A 469 -17.60 -24.58 -31.17
CA ALA A 469 -17.79 -25.96 -31.58
C ALA A 469 -19.27 -26.19 -31.97
N PRO A 470 -19.58 -27.15 -32.86
CA PRO A 470 -20.96 -27.57 -33.07
C PRO A 470 -21.64 -27.99 -31.77
N SER A 471 -22.95 -27.78 -31.66
CA SER A 471 -23.76 -28.27 -30.53
C SER A 471 -23.65 -29.77 -30.36
N ASP A 472 -23.23 -30.45 -31.42
CA ASP A 472 -22.83 -31.84 -31.44
C ASP A 472 -21.33 -31.96 -31.74
N SER A 473 -20.51 -31.77 -30.70
CA SER A 473 -19.17 -32.37 -30.67
C SER A 473 -18.84 -32.85 -29.25
N PRO A 474 -18.14 -34.00 -29.16
CA PRO A 474 -18.38 -35.03 -28.17
C PRO A 474 -17.47 -34.86 -26.94
N GLY A 475 -17.78 -33.86 -26.11
CA GLY A 475 -17.01 -33.56 -24.90
C GLY A 475 -17.79 -33.53 -23.58
N GLU A 476 -19.12 -33.51 -23.59
CA GLU A 476 -19.90 -33.14 -22.38
C GLU A 476 -21.10 -34.04 -22.05
N ALA A 477 -21.21 -35.24 -22.62
CA ALA A 477 -22.21 -36.19 -22.11
C ALA A 477 -21.82 -36.56 -20.67
N GLN A 478 -22.60 -36.09 -19.69
CA GLN A 478 -22.33 -36.33 -18.29
C GLN A 478 -22.24 -37.84 -18.04
N PRO A 479 -21.33 -38.31 -17.15
CA PRO A 479 -21.26 -39.73 -16.82
C PRO A 479 -22.63 -40.24 -16.39
N TRP A 480 -23.05 -41.40 -16.92
CA TRP A 480 -24.27 -42.06 -16.46
C TRP A 480 -24.18 -42.29 -14.94
N GLN A 481 -25.27 -42.01 -14.23
CA GLN A 481 -25.40 -42.18 -12.79
C GLN A 481 -26.66 -43.00 -12.49
N PRO A 482 -26.65 -43.87 -11.46
CA PRO A 482 -27.86 -44.51 -10.98
C PRO A 482 -28.75 -43.50 -10.25
N TRP A 483 -30.05 -43.77 -10.19
CA TRP A 483 -31.08 -42.97 -9.51
C TRP A 483 -31.36 -41.57 -10.12
N VAL A 484 -30.92 -41.34 -11.35
CA VAL A 484 -31.15 -40.08 -12.08
C VAL A 484 -32.30 -40.26 -13.05
N SER A 485 -33.19 -39.27 -13.11
CA SER A 485 -34.27 -39.25 -14.10
C SER A 485 -33.75 -38.76 -15.44
N TYR A 486 -33.85 -39.61 -16.46
CA TYR A 486 -33.45 -39.32 -17.84
C TYR A 486 -34.68 -39.25 -18.73
N ASN A 487 -34.75 -38.21 -19.54
CA ASN A 487 -35.77 -38.03 -20.57
C ASN A 487 -35.31 -38.63 -21.89
N VAL A 488 -36.27 -38.92 -22.78
CA VAL A 488 -35.94 -39.35 -24.15
C VAL A 488 -35.08 -38.27 -24.82
N ASN A 489 -34.01 -38.72 -25.48
CA ASN A 489 -32.94 -37.96 -26.12
C ASN A 489 -31.82 -37.41 -25.21
N ASP A 490 -31.88 -37.64 -23.89
CA ASP A 490 -30.77 -37.31 -23.00
C ASP A 490 -29.52 -38.13 -23.39
N GLN A 491 -28.34 -37.50 -23.32
CA GLN A 491 -27.05 -38.12 -23.66
C GLN A 491 -26.19 -38.30 -22.42
N VAL A 492 -25.61 -39.49 -22.26
CA VAL A 492 -24.71 -39.82 -21.14
C VAL A 492 -23.46 -40.52 -21.65
N SER A 493 -22.35 -40.34 -20.94
CA SER A 493 -21.13 -41.14 -21.16
C SER A 493 -21.10 -42.35 -20.24
N TYR A 494 -20.77 -43.52 -20.79
CA TYR A 494 -20.53 -44.73 -20.01
C TYR A 494 -19.47 -45.59 -20.71
N ASN A 495 -18.43 -45.96 -19.96
CA ASN A 495 -17.34 -46.81 -20.42
C ASN A 495 -16.67 -46.33 -21.73
N GLY A 496 -16.46 -45.01 -21.85
CA GLY A 496 -15.81 -44.38 -23.01
C GLY A 496 -16.71 -44.21 -24.25
N SER A 497 -17.98 -44.60 -24.16
CA SER A 497 -18.98 -44.46 -25.24
C SER A 497 -20.11 -43.52 -24.84
N ILE A 498 -20.81 -42.94 -25.83
CA ILE A 498 -21.97 -42.07 -25.61
C ILE A 498 -23.25 -42.83 -25.95
N TYR A 499 -24.24 -42.72 -25.08
CA TYR A 499 -25.54 -43.33 -25.26
C TYR A 499 -26.64 -42.27 -25.19
N ILE A 500 -27.68 -42.47 -25.98
CA ILE A 500 -28.89 -41.66 -26.03
C ILE A 500 -30.01 -42.42 -25.33
N CYS A 501 -30.69 -41.79 -24.37
CA CYS A 501 -31.89 -42.33 -23.74
C CYS A 501 -33.02 -42.39 -24.78
N ILE A 502 -33.61 -43.56 -25.01
CA ILE A 502 -34.70 -43.74 -25.99
C ILE A 502 -36.06 -43.93 -25.32
N GLN A 503 -36.09 -44.14 -24.01
CA GLN A 503 -37.30 -44.23 -23.21
C GLN A 503 -37.08 -43.53 -21.87
N ALA A 504 -37.91 -42.53 -21.54
CA ALA A 504 -37.76 -41.79 -20.29
C ALA A 504 -37.92 -42.70 -19.06
N HIS A 505 -37.01 -42.60 -18.11
CA HIS A 505 -36.97 -43.45 -16.91
C HIS A 505 -36.13 -42.81 -15.79
N THR A 506 -36.26 -43.33 -14.57
CA THR A 506 -35.25 -43.11 -13.51
C THR A 506 -34.32 -44.32 -13.48
N SER A 507 -33.01 -44.09 -13.61
CA SER A 507 -32.02 -45.16 -13.69
C SER A 507 -31.88 -45.95 -12.38
N LEU A 508 -31.55 -47.23 -12.48
CA LEU A 508 -31.26 -48.11 -11.35
C LEU A 508 -29.87 -48.75 -11.55
N PRO A 509 -29.17 -49.17 -10.47
CA PRO A 509 -27.99 -50.01 -10.60
C PRO A 509 -28.30 -51.28 -11.42
N GLY A 510 -27.43 -51.61 -12.37
CA GLY A 510 -27.68 -52.69 -13.35
C GLY A 510 -28.39 -52.22 -14.64
N TRP A 511 -28.81 -50.96 -14.72
CA TRP A 511 -29.40 -50.35 -15.93
C TRP A 511 -28.43 -49.44 -16.66
N GLU A 512 -27.13 -49.75 -16.57
CA GLU A 512 -26.10 -49.00 -17.27
C GLU A 512 -26.35 -49.04 -18.79
N PRO A 513 -25.96 -47.99 -19.54
CA PRO A 513 -26.36 -47.86 -20.94
C PRO A 513 -25.96 -49.03 -21.86
N ALA A 514 -24.84 -49.70 -21.56
CA ALA A 514 -24.40 -50.88 -22.30
C ALA A 514 -25.26 -52.14 -22.03
N ASN A 515 -25.95 -52.20 -20.89
CA ASN A 515 -26.63 -53.39 -20.39
C ASN A 515 -28.11 -53.44 -20.81
N VAL A 516 -28.73 -52.29 -21.08
CA VAL A 516 -30.19 -52.19 -21.31
C VAL A 516 -30.51 -51.44 -22.60
N PRO A 517 -30.38 -52.10 -23.77
CA PRO A 517 -30.60 -51.47 -25.09
C PRO A 517 -32.06 -51.05 -25.35
N ALA A 518 -33.00 -51.50 -24.50
CA ALA A 518 -34.39 -51.03 -24.54
C ALA A 518 -34.54 -49.58 -24.02
N LEU A 519 -33.63 -49.12 -23.16
CA LEU A 519 -33.64 -47.77 -22.57
C LEU A 519 -32.61 -46.85 -23.22
N TRP A 520 -31.53 -47.42 -23.77
CA TRP A 520 -30.37 -46.69 -24.27
C TRP A 520 -29.97 -47.14 -25.67
N LYS A 521 -29.61 -46.17 -26.52
CA LYS A 521 -29.06 -46.41 -27.86
C LYS A 521 -27.64 -45.86 -27.93
N LEU A 522 -26.67 -46.69 -28.35
CA LEU A 522 -25.31 -46.23 -28.61
C LEU A 522 -25.35 -45.17 -29.74
N LYS A 523 -24.70 -44.03 -29.51
CA LYS A 523 -24.61 -42.93 -30.48
C LYS A 523 -23.57 -43.21 -31.56
#